data_AF-A0A2B7YK92-F1
#
_entry.id   AF-A0A2B7YK92-F1
#
_cell.length_a   1.000
_cell.length_b   1.000
_cell.length_c   1.000
_cell.angle_alpha   90.00
_cell.angle_beta   90.00
_cell.angle_gamma   90.00
#
_symmetry.space_group_name_H-M   'P 1'
#
loop_
_entity.id
_entity.type
_entity.pdbx_description
1 polymer ?
#
loop_
_entity_poly.entity_id
_entity_poly.type
_entity_poly.pdbx_seq_one_letter_code
_entity_poly.pdbx_strand_id
1 'polypeptide(L)'
;MEYPHLKSNHMDHSLQHGAYGFTNRYPTGHHTSPHQDAPFPTVTASAATNRGRNTPPLNTQGHSSPTPSIHRHDLKAAFDTAARHLEKQKTPAIIIAFDGAVDTLYFRTRETTTDLGFLSIASREQQQVLEAASALAEKDPKSPLERNWLNSEQDRIPQALHTELIQEAMAQQIVVYHHPCLQVLAGPWLYSFCVRVDRLVTRTHRSYDLSDAVDHLHQYIELHGQQPVRSNYITLLASRYGKQVTAQVLDEVEDLYRQRYRKPGIFLV
;
A
#
# COMPACT_ATOMS: atom_id res chain seq x y z
N MET A 1 43.14 -35.85 63.02
CA MET A 1 42.78 -36.80 61.96
C MET A 1 41.93 -36.05 60.94
N GLU A 2 42.50 -35.91 59.75
CA GLU A 2 41.97 -35.71 58.38
C GLU A 2 40.58 -35.09 58.10
N TYR A 3 40.60 -34.08 57.20
CA TYR A 3 39.56 -33.62 56.25
C TYR A 3 39.29 -34.69 55.14
N PRO A 4 38.35 -34.60 54.14
CA PRO A 4 37.71 -33.43 53.45
C PRO A 4 36.20 -33.66 53.04
N HIS A 5 35.39 -32.82 52.36
CA HIS A 5 35.46 -32.21 51.01
C HIS A 5 34.31 -31.17 50.73
N LEU A 6 34.56 -30.29 49.76
CA LEU A 6 33.72 -29.24 49.12
C LEU A 6 32.69 -29.75 48.07
N LYS A 7 31.66 -28.92 47.78
CA LYS A 7 30.97 -28.57 46.49
C LYS A 7 29.46 -28.30 46.75
N SER A 8 28.68 -27.43 46.10
CA SER A 8 28.79 -26.52 44.95
C SER A 8 27.58 -25.56 44.98
N ASN A 9 27.73 -24.33 44.45
CA ASN A 9 26.67 -23.35 44.19
C ASN A 9 25.72 -23.77 43.05
N HIS A 10 24.42 -23.49 43.19
CA HIS A 10 23.54 -23.19 42.06
C HIS A 10 22.44 -22.20 42.48
N MET A 11 22.55 -20.96 41.98
CA MET A 11 21.45 -20.01 41.88
C MET A 11 20.68 -20.30 40.60
N ASP A 12 19.38 -20.51 40.74
CA ASP A 12 18.45 -20.67 39.62
C ASP A 12 17.78 -19.32 39.35
N HIS A 13 18.12 -18.72 38.21
CA HIS A 13 17.45 -17.54 37.66
C HIS A 13 16.42 -18.01 36.64
N SER A 14 15.18 -18.19 37.08
CA SER A 14 14.05 -18.44 36.19
C SER A 14 13.70 -17.16 35.40
N LEU A 15 14.06 -17.18 34.12
CA LEU A 15 13.66 -16.22 33.08
C LEU A 15 12.15 -16.32 32.81
N GLN A 16 11.42 -15.23 33.06
CA GLN A 16 10.06 -15.03 32.55
C GLN A 16 10.13 -14.65 31.07
N HIS A 17 9.69 -15.56 30.20
CA HIS A 17 9.36 -15.26 28.81
C HIS A 17 7.95 -14.63 28.74
N GLY A 18 7.90 -13.34 28.41
CA GLY A 18 6.66 -12.65 28.01
C GLY A 18 6.29 -13.00 26.57
N ALA A 19 5.37 -13.94 26.40
CA ALA A 19 4.73 -14.22 25.12
C ALA A 19 3.59 -13.22 24.88
N TYR A 20 3.75 -12.32 23.90
CA TYR A 20 2.63 -11.54 23.36
C TYR A 20 1.80 -12.45 22.45
N GLY A 21 0.83 -13.14 23.03
CA GLY A 21 -0.21 -13.86 22.31
C GLY A 21 -1.37 -12.92 21.96
N PHE A 22 -1.49 -12.50 20.71
CA PHE A 22 -2.73 -11.94 20.17
C PHE A 22 -3.64 -13.08 19.73
N THR A 23 -4.61 -13.45 20.57
CA THR A 23 -5.68 -14.37 20.19
C THR A 23 -6.82 -13.60 19.52
N ASN A 24 -7.00 -13.82 18.22
CA ASN A 24 -8.19 -13.37 17.48
C ASN A 24 -9.41 -14.21 17.88
N ARG A 25 -10.42 -13.57 18.48
CA ARG A 25 -11.79 -14.09 18.53
C ARG A 25 -12.69 -13.10 17.79
N TYR A 26 -13.15 -13.49 16.61
CA TYR A 26 -14.28 -12.83 15.95
C TYR A 26 -15.59 -13.38 16.54
N PRO A 27 -16.56 -12.55 16.92
CA PRO A 27 -17.93 -12.98 17.11
C PRO A 27 -18.66 -13.02 15.76
N THR A 28 -19.28 -14.16 15.47
CA THR A 28 -20.23 -14.34 14.37
C THR A 28 -21.51 -13.57 14.66
N GLY A 29 -21.68 -12.40 14.03
CA GLY A 29 -22.88 -11.56 14.12
C GLY A 29 -23.84 -11.83 12.97
N HIS A 30 -25.07 -12.19 13.31
CA HIS A 30 -26.17 -12.48 12.39
C HIS A 30 -26.60 -11.26 11.55
N HIS A 31 -26.88 -11.55 10.29
CA HIS A 31 -27.48 -10.66 9.29
C HIS A 31 -28.94 -10.36 9.63
N THR A 32 -29.30 -9.09 9.78
CA THR A 32 -30.68 -8.60 9.59
C THR A 32 -30.64 -7.22 8.93
N SER A 33 -31.07 -7.15 7.67
CA SER A 33 -31.39 -5.89 6.98
C SER A 33 -32.73 -5.35 7.46
N PRO A 34 -32.86 -4.02 7.47
CA PRO A 34 -34.05 -3.43 6.86
C PRO A 34 -33.71 -2.30 5.88
N HIS A 35 -34.38 -2.35 4.74
CA HIS A 35 -34.63 -1.23 3.84
C HIS A 35 -35.21 -0.04 4.61
N GLN A 36 -34.69 1.17 4.35
CA GLN A 36 -35.49 2.40 4.41
C GLN A 36 -34.85 3.48 3.54
N ASP A 37 -35.65 3.97 2.61
CA ASP A 37 -35.37 5.05 1.67
C ASP A 37 -35.12 6.37 2.39
N ALA A 38 -34.01 7.04 2.06
CA ALA A 38 -33.77 8.44 2.43
C ALA A 38 -33.52 9.26 1.15
N PRO A 39 -34.14 10.45 1.00
CA PRO A 39 -34.10 11.23 -0.23
C PRO A 39 -32.74 11.91 -0.46
N PHE A 40 -32.33 11.94 -1.73
CA PHE A 40 -31.12 12.62 -2.23
C PHE A 40 -31.22 14.16 -2.07
N PRO A 41 -30.17 14.85 -1.63
CA PRO A 41 -30.11 16.31 -1.73
C PRO A 41 -29.73 16.75 -3.15
N THR A 42 -30.56 17.62 -3.72
CA THR A 42 -30.34 18.38 -4.95
C THR A 42 -29.15 19.34 -4.77
N VAL A 43 -28.10 19.18 -5.58
CA VAL A 43 -26.99 20.15 -5.67
C VAL A 43 -27.23 21.07 -6.86
N THR A 44 -27.45 22.34 -6.58
CA THR A 44 -27.59 23.42 -7.56
C THR A 44 -26.22 23.78 -8.14
N ALA A 45 -26.08 23.67 -9.46
CA ALA A 45 -24.90 24.10 -10.19
C ALA A 45 -24.78 25.63 -10.15
N SER A 46 -23.61 26.14 -9.77
CA SER A 46 -23.27 27.56 -9.89
C SER A 46 -22.08 27.70 -10.84
N ALA A 47 -22.31 28.44 -11.93
CA ALA A 47 -21.35 28.74 -12.97
C ALA A 47 -20.26 29.68 -12.45
N ALA A 48 -18.99 29.36 -12.70
CA ALA A 48 -17.87 30.26 -12.48
C ALA A 48 -17.04 30.39 -13.78
N THR A 49 -16.72 31.65 -14.05
CA THR A 49 -16.39 32.25 -15.34
C THR A 49 -14.92 32.06 -15.73
N ASN A 50 -14.70 31.91 -17.04
CA ASN A 50 -13.41 31.96 -17.73
C ASN A 50 -12.49 33.11 -17.26
N ARG A 51 -11.24 32.79 -16.91
CA ARG A 51 -10.11 33.73 -16.97
C ARG A 51 -8.90 33.06 -17.63
N GLY A 52 -8.30 33.80 -18.57
CA GLY A 52 -7.39 33.33 -19.60
C GLY A 52 -6.09 32.70 -19.11
N ARG A 53 -5.68 31.65 -19.83
CA ARG A 53 -4.33 31.08 -19.77
C ARG A 53 -3.43 31.82 -20.76
N ASN A 54 -2.40 32.48 -20.23
CA ASN A 54 -1.17 32.72 -20.97
C ASN A 54 -0.35 31.42 -20.91
N THR A 55 -0.24 30.70 -22.02
CA THR A 55 0.68 29.57 -22.17
C THR A 55 2.05 30.07 -22.62
N PRO A 56 3.15 29.78 -21.90
CA PRO A 56 4.50 29.90 -22.43
C PRO A 56 4.75 28.81 -23.49
N PRO A 57 5.69 29.03 -24.43
CA PRO A 57 5.90 28.15 -25.57
C PRO A 57 6.47 26.79 -25.16
N LEU A 58 6.05 25.79 -25.94
CA LEU A 58 6.41 24.37 -25.89
C LEU A 58 7.93 24.20 -26.07
N ASN A 59 8.65 23.85 -25.00
CA ASN A 59 10.06 23.46 -25.11
C ASN A 59 10.12 21.97 -25.47
N THR A 60 10.32 21.69 -26.76
CA THR A 60 10.59 20.36 -27.29
C THR A 60 12.03 19.94 -26.96
N GLN A 61 12.18 18.68 -26.52
CA GLN A 61 13.42 17.92 -26.32
C GLN A 61 14.11 18.08 -24.96
N GLY A 62 13.58 17.37 -23.96
CA GLY A 62 14.38 16.82 -22.86
C GLY A 62 14.55 15.32 -23.10
N HIS A 63 15.79 14.86 -23.35
CA HIS A 63 16.13 13.45 -23.20
C HIS A 63 16.01 13.11 -21.70
N SER A 64 14.84 12.63 -21.28
CA SER A 64 14.67 12.06 -19.96
C SER A 64 15.56 10.83 -19.87
N SER A 65 16.66 10.92 -19.13
CA SER A 65 17.40 9.74 -18.72
C SER A 65 16.43 8.73 -18.10
N PRO A 66 16.53 7.43 -18.40
CA PRO A 66 15.62 6.43 -17.85
C PRO A 66 15.64 6.55 -16.32
N THR A 67 14.47 6.75 -15.72
CA THR A 67 14.32 6.79 -14.26
C THR A 67 14.86 5.48 -13.70
N PRO A 68 15.80 5.50 -12.75
CA PRO A 68 16.38 4.27 -12.23
C PRO A 68 15.29 3.36 -11.67
N SER A 69 15.38 2.08 -12.03
CA SER A 69 14.39 1.08 -11.67
C SER A 69 14.99 0.13 -10.64
N ILE A 70 14.34 0.04 -9.48
CA ILE A 70 14.68 -0.88 -8.40
C ILE A 70 14.16 -2.26 -8.77
N HIS A 71 15.02 -3.27 -8.89
CA HIS A 71 14.58 -4.64 -9.08
C HIS A 71 13.95 -5.22 -7.82
N ARG A 72 13.06 -6.20 -7.99
CA ARG A 72 12.41 -6.93 -6.90
C ARG A 72 13.40 -7.47 -5.87
N HIS A 73 14.52 -8.04 -6.34
CA HIS A 73 15.53 -8.61 -5.44
C HIS A 73 16.25 -7.52 -4.64
N ASP A 74 16.58 -6.39 -5.26
CA ASP A 74 17.16 -5.23 -4.60
C ASP A 74 16.20 -4.60 -3.59
N LEU A 75 14.91 -4.50 -3.96
CA LEU A 75 13.87 -4.01 -3.08
C LEU A 75 13.72 -4.90 -1.84
N LYS A 76 13.75 -6.23 -2.02
CA LYS A 76 13.74 -7.16 -0.89
C LYS A 76 15.00 -6.99 -0.02
N ALA A 77 16.18 -6.88 -0.63
CA ALA A 77 17.42 -6.67 0.10
C ALA A 77 17.42 -5.35 0.89
N ALA A 78 16.81 -4.30 0.32
CA ALA A 78 16.60 -3.02 0.98
C ALA A 78 15.73 -3.17 2.24
N PHE A 79 14.61 -3.88 2.13
CA PHE A 79 13.77 -4.19 3.29
C PHE A 79 14.49 -5.06 4.32
N ASP A 80 15.28 -6.06 3.91
CA ASP A 80 16.09 -6.87 4.83
C ASP A 80 17.10 -6.01 5.59
N THR A 81 17.75 -5.05 4.92
CA THR A 81 18.66 -4.09 5.56
C THR A 81 17.93 -3.17 6.53
N ALA A 82 16.78 -2.63 6.14
CA ALA A 82 15.98 -1.78 7.01
C ALA A 82 15.48 -2.53 8.25
N ALA A 83 15.00 -3.76 8.07
CA ALA A 83 14.47 -4.60 9.13
C ALA A 83 15.54 -4.99 10.16
N ARG A 84 16.76 -5.32 9.71
CA ARG A 84 17.92 -5.56 10.61
C ARG A 84 18.35 -4.31 11.36
N HIS A 85 18.19 -3.13 10.77
CA HIS A 85 18.46 -1.88 11.50
C HIS A 85 17.42 -1.65 12.61
N LEU A 86 16.13 -1.80 12.30
CA LEU A 86 15.03 -1.72 13.26
C LEU A 86 15.21 -2.72 14.41
N GLU A 87 15.64 -3.95 14.09
CA GLU A 87 15.95 -4.98 15.08
C GLU A 87 17.08 -4.57 16.03
N LYS A 88 18.18 -4.02 15.52
CA LYS A 88 19.29 -3.51 16.35
C LYS A 88 18.85 -2.39 17.29
N GLN A 89 17.93 -1.55 16.85
CA GLN A 89 17.36 -0.48 17.67
C GLN A 89 16.23 -0.96 18.60
N LYS A 90 15.77 -2.22 18.46
CA LYS A 90 14.62 -2.79 19.17
C LYS A 90 13.32 -2.00 18.94
N THR A 91 13.17 -1.49 17.72
CA THR A 91 12.11 -0.57 17.34
C THR A 91 11.30 -1.20 16.20
N PRO A 92 10.35 -2.11 16.48
CA PRO A 92 9.56 -2.73 15.42
C PRO A 92 8.70 -1.68 14.72
N ALA A 93 8.49 -1.85 13.42
CA ALA A 93 7.66 -0.98 12.62
C ALA A 93 6.71 -1.77 11.71
N ILE A 94 5.54 -1.18 11.46
CA ILE A 94 4.62 -1.62 10.41
C ILE A 94 4.46 -0.45 9.44
N ILE A 95 4.57 -0.75 8.16
CA ILE A 95 4.29 0.20 7.08
C ILE A 95 3.28 -0.41 6.11
N ILE A 96 2.55 0.45 5.42
CA ILE A 96 1.55 0.09 4.41
C ILE A 96 2.09 0.55 3.08
N ALA A 97 2.51 -0.39 2.24
CA ALA A 97 3.03 -0.12 0.92
C ALA A 97 1.90 -0.04 -0.11
N PHE A 98 2.02 0.94 -1.00
CA PHE A 98 1.19 1.10 -2.17
C PHE A 98 2.01 0.79 -3.42
N ASP A 99 1.30 0.64 -4.53
CA ASP A 99 1.87 0.64 -5.87
C ASP A 99 3.00 -0.38 -6.07
N GLY A 100 4.18 0.11 -6.46
CA GLY A 100 5.25 -0.72 -7.02
C GLY A 100 5.76 -1.81 -6.09
N ALA A 101 5.72 -1.63 -4.77
CA ALA A 101 6.10 -2.69 -3.84
C ALA A 101 5.14 -3.89 -3.92
N VAL A 102 3.84 -3.60 -4.01
CA VAL A 102 2.80 -4.60 -4.09
C VAL A 102 2.90 -5.35 -5.43
N ASP A 103 3.04 -4.61 -6.54
CA ASP A 103 3.14 -5.21 -7.88
C ASP A 103 4.40 -6.06 -8.05
N THR A 104 5.51 -5.64 -7.43
CA THR A 104 6.78 -6.36 -7.54
C THR A 104 6.91 -7.51 -6.55
N LEU A 105 6.63 -7.31 -5.26
CA LEU A 105 6.88 -8.33 -4.24
C LEU A 105 5.70 -9.28 -4.03
N TYR A 106 4.48 -8.74 -4.00
CA TYR A 106 3.27 -9.53 -3.73
C TYR A 106 2.71 -10.16 -5.00
N PHE A 107 2.28 -9.35 -5.97
CA PHE A 107 1.73 -9.88 -7.23
C PHE A 107 2.78 -10.51 -8.13
N ARG A 108 4.01 -10.01 -8.06
CA ARG A 108 5.12 -10.41 -8.93
C ARG A 108 4.84 -10.21 -10.41
N THR A 109 3.93 -9.30 -10.76
CA THR A 109 3.58 -8.94 -12.14
C THR A 109 4.64 -8.06 -12.77
N ARG A 110 5.47 -7.40 -11.95
CA ARG A 110 6.56 -6.53 -12.40
C ARG A 110 7.90 -6.95 -11.78
N GLU A 111 8.97 -6.87 -12.57
CA GLU A 111 10.33 -7.14 -12.09
C GLU A 111 10.94 -5.91 -11.41
N THR A 112 10.50 -4.70 -11.81
CA THR A 112 11.07 -3.44 -11.31
C THR A 112 10.03 -2.39 -10.95
N THR A 113 10.41 -1.47 -10.04
CA THR A 113 9.65 -0.25 -9.71
C THR A 113 10.57 0.97 -9.65
N THR A 114 10.02 2.15 -9.91
CA THR A 114 10.77 3.43 -9.83
C THR A 114 10.79 4.01 -8.42
N ASP A 115 9.76 3.71 -7.64
CA ASP A 115 9.52 4.31 -6.34
C ASP A 115 8.65 3.40 -5.49
N LEU A 116 8.68 3.68 -4.18
CA LEU A 116 7.89 2.99 -3.19
C LEU A 116 7.17 4.02 -2.34
N GLY A 117 5.85 4.09 -2.50
CA GLY A 117 5.00 4.89 -1.65
C GLY A 117 4.51 4.10 -0.46
N PHE A 118 4.63 4.63 0.76
CA PHE A 118 4.09 3.99 1.96
C PHE A 118 3.38 4.96 2.91
N LEU A 119 2.40 4.44 3.65
CA LEU A 119 1.90 5.06 4.88
C LEU A 119 2.52 4.38 6.09
N SER A 120 3.04 5.17 7.01
CA SER A 120 3.61 4.69 8.26
C SER A 120 2.58 4.75 9.37
N ILE A 121 2.48 3.69 10.18
CA ILE A 121 1.79 3.75 11.49
C ILE A 121 2.77 4.00 12.64
N ALA A 122 4.04 4.28 12.30
CA ALA A 122 5.11 4.52 13.24
C ALA A 122 4.84 5.78 14.09
N SER A 123 5.18 5.70 15.38
CA SER A 123 5.42 6.88 16.19
C SER A 123 6.54 7.74 15.60
N ARG A 124 6.67 9.00 16.04
CA ARG A 124 7.74 9.88 15.57
C ARG A 124 9.15 9.28 15.76
N GLU A 125 9.37 8.59 16.88
CA GLU A 125 10.64 7.92 17.16
C GLU A 125 10.87 6.73 16.21
N GLN A 126 9.84 5.88 16.03
CA GLN A 126 9.90 4.77 15.07
C GLN A 126 10.13 5.28 13.64
N GLN A 127 9.55 6.43 13.27
CA GLN A 127 9.71 7.06 11.97
C GLN A 127 11.17 7.52 11.75
N GLN A 128 11.80 8.13 12.75
CA GLN A 128 13.22 8.51 12.67
C GLN A 128 14.12 7.29 12.48
N VAL A 129 13.84 6.18 13.17
CA VAL A 129 14.59 4.92 12.99
C VAL A 129 14.35 4.35 11.60
N LEU A 130 13.12 4.40 11.08
CA LEU A 130 12.78 3.93 9.73
C LEU A 130 13.49 4.76 8.65
N GLU A 131 13.58 6.08 8.83
CA GLU A 131 14.33 6.98 7.93
C GLU A 131 15.82 6.66 7.95
N ALA A 132 16.41 6.44 9.13
CA ALA A 132 17.80 6.02 9.25
C ALA A 132 18.05 4.63 8.62
N ALA A 133 17.10 3.71 8.78
CA ALA A 133 17.13 2.39 8.17
C ALA A 133 17.06 2.45 6.63
N SER A 134 16.20 3.31 6.09
CA SER A 134 16.09 3.60 4.65
C SER A 134 17.38 4.19 4.08
N ALA A 135 17.96 5.18 4.77
CA ALA A 135 19.22 5.81 4.39
C ALA A 135 20.41 4.83 4.46
N LEU A 136 20.35 3.84 5.35
CA LEU A 136 21.37 2.79 5.41
C LEU A 136 21.29 1.86 4.19
N ALA A 137 20.09 1.49 3.75
CA ALA A 137 19.89 0.68 2.56
C ALA A 137 20.34 1.41 1.28
N GLU A 138 20.15 2.73 1.21
CA GLU A 138 20.67 3.58 0.12
C GLU A 138 22.21 3.58 0.08
N LYS A 139 22.88 3.63 1.24
CA LYS A 139 24.34 3.72 1.33
C LYS A 139 25.09 2.41 1.11
N ASP A 140 24.40 1.28 0.97
CA ASP A 140 25.06 0.02 0.64
C ASP A 140 25.69 0.15 -0.76
N PRO A 141 27.02 -0.06 -0.92
CA PRO A 141 27.71 0.10 -2.20
C PRO A 141 27.17 -0.78 -3.34
N LYS A 142 26.41 -1.83 -3.01
CA LYS A 142 25.77 -2.73 -3.99
C LYS A 142 24.33 -2.33 -4.29
N SER A 143 23.81 -1.32 -3.61
CA SER A 143 22.42 -0.90 -3.70
C SER A 143 22.18 -0.06 -4.95
N PRO A 144 21.19 -0.40 -5.80
CA PRO A 144 20.76 0.47 -6.88
C PRO A 144 19.71 1.49 -6.42
N LEU A 145 19.48 1.63 -5.11
CA LEU A 145 18.46 2.50 -4.56
C LEU A 145 18.88 3.97 -4.67
N GLU A 146 17.96 4.80 -5.13
CA GLU A 146 18.13 6.25 -5.09
C GLU A 146 17.75 6.82 -3.71
N ARG A 147 18.09 8.11 -3.53
CA ARG A 147 17.61 8.89 -2.40
C ARG A 147 16.09 8.79 -2.28
N ASN A 148 15.64 8.57 -1.06
CA ASN A 148 14.24 8.42 -0.73
C ASN A 148 13.54 7.28 -1.50
N TRP A 149 14.24 6.17 -1.82
CA TRP A 149 13.59 4.99 -2.42
C TRP A 149 12.35 4.52 -1.63
N LEU A 150 12.36 4.71 -0.31
CA LEU A 150 11.23 4.55 0.59
C LEU A 150 10.62 5.93 0.89
N ASN A 151 9.65 6.34 0.06
CA ASN A 151 8.98 7.64 0.15
C ASN A 151 7.69 7.55 0.99
N SER A 152 7.58 8.40 1.99
CA SER A 152 6.31 8.55 2.72
C SER A 152 5.27 9.18 1.81
N GLU A 153 4.13 8.52 1.64
CA GLU A 153 2.95 9.04 0.93
C GLU A 153 2.09 9.92 1.83
N GLN A 154 2.53 10.21 3.07
CA GLN A 154 1.78 11.02 4.04
C GLN A 154 1.41 12.40 3.48
N ASP A 155 2.27 13.02 2.66
CA ASP A 155 2.01 14.33 2.06
C ASP A 155 1.16 14.26 0.79
N ARG A 156 1.07 13.09 0.15
CA ARG A 156 0.31 12.86 -1.09
C ARG A 156 -1.11 12.38 -0.84
N ILE A 157 -1.33 11.72 0.30
CA ILE A 157 -2.63 11.23 0.73
C ILE A 157 -3.24 12.26 1.67
N PRO A 158 -4.47 12.75 1.40
CA PRO A 158 -5.17 13.63 2.32
C PRO A 158 -5.17 13.07 3.74
N GLN A 159 -4.77 13.89 4.73
CA GLN A 159 -4.66 13.46 6.13
C GLN A 159 -5.95 12.81 6.67
N ALA A 160 -7.11 13.29 6.22
CA ALA A 160 -8.41 12.73 6.58
C ALA A 160 -8.59 11.25 6.19
N LEU A 161 -7.83 10.74 5.22
CA LEU A 161 -7.87 9.36 4.76
C LEU A 161 -6.84 8.45 5.43
N HIS A 162 -5.84 9.01 6.15
CA HIS A 162 -4.76 8.19 6.71
C HIS A 162 -5.29 7.11 7.64
N THR A 163 -6.10 7.50 8.63
CA THR A 163 -6.66 6.57 9.61
C THR A 163 -7.50 5.48 8.96
N GLU A 164 -8.33 5.84 7.98
CA GLU A 164 -9.17 4.89 7.24
C GLU A 164 -8.33 3.88 6.45
N LEU A 165 -7.38 4.36 5.64
CA LEU A 165 -6.54 3.49 4.83
C LEU A 165 -5.66 2.58 5.69
N ILE A 166 -5.21 3.08 6.85
CA ILE A 166 -4.50 2.28 7.85
C ILE A 166 -5.40 1.18 8.41
N GLN A 167 -6.61 1.53 8.85
CA GLN A 167 -7.55 0.55 9.40
C GLN A 167 -7.95 -0.50 8.37
N GLU A 168 -8.21 -0.11 7.12
CA GLU A 168 -8.51 -1.04 6.04
C GLU A 168 -7.32 -1.96 5.72
N ALA A 169 -6.10 -1.41 5.63
CA ALA A 169 -4.88 -2.20 5.42
C ALA A 169 -4.66 -3.22 6.57
N MET A 170 -4.90 -2.79 7.80
CA MET A 170 -4.85 -3.63 8.99
C MET A 170 -6.00 -4.65 9.03
N ALA A 171 -7.16 -4.37 8.46
CA ALA A 171 -8.25 -5.33 8.39
C ALA A 171 -7.99 -6.40 7.31
N GLN A 172 -7.41 -6.03 6.17
CA GLN A 172 -7.10 -6.99 5.09
C GLN A 172 -5.89 -7.90 5.41
N GLN A 173 -4.96 -7.46 6.27
CA GLN A 173 -3.79 -8.25 6.72
C GLN A 173 -2.95 -8.87 5.59
N ILE A 174 -2.89 -8.23 4.42
CA ILE A 174 -2.11 -8.76 3.29
C ILE A 174 -0.65 -8.35 3.47
N VAL A 175 0.21 -9.34 3.72
CA VAL A 175 1.64 -9.14 3.98
C VAL A 175 2.42 -9.17 2.66
N VAL A 176 3.05 -8.04 2.33
CA VAL A 176 3.94 -7.87 1.17
C VAL A 176 5.37 -8.29 1.51
N TYR A 177 5.80 -7.98 2.74
CA TYR A 177 7.10 -8.36 3.27
C TYR A 177 7.02 -8.56 4.79
N HIS A 178 7.79 -9.52 5.30
CA HIS A 178 7.81 -9.85 6.73
C HIS A 178 9.22 -10.09 7.26
N HIS A 179 9.51 -9.44 8.38
CA HIS A 179 10.63 -9.66 9.28
C HIS A 179 10.15 -9.38 10.72
N PRO A 180 10.71 -10.01 11.78
CA PRO A 180 10.26 -9.79 13.16
C PRO A 180 10.14 -8.32 13.63
N CYS A 181 10.96 -7.43 13.07
CA CYS A 181 10.94 -5.98 13.37
C CYS A 181 10.45 -5.08 12.23
N LEU A 182 10.04 -5.66 11.09
CA LEU A 182 9.46 -4.89 9.99
C LEU A 182 8.37 -5.72 9.29
N GLN A 183 7.14 -5.22 9.37
CA GLN A 183 6.03 -5.75 8.58
C GLN A 183 5.63 -4.73 7.53
N VAL A 184 5.51 -5.16 6.28
CA VAL A 184 4.99 -4.35 5.18
C VAL A 184 3.66 -4.96 4.76
N LEU A 185 2.59 -4.22 4.99
CA LEU A 185 1.25 -4.58 4.54
C LEU A 185 0.98 -3.96 3.17
N ALA A 186 0.13 -4.58 2.37
CA ALA A 186 -0.42 -3.92 1.19
C ALA A 186 -1.38 -2.81 1.64
N GLY A 187 -1.46 -1.73 0.86
CA GLY A 187 -2.53 -0.74 0.96
C GLY A 187 -3.88 -1.30 0.50
N PRO A 188 -5.00 -0.67 0.87
CA PRO A 188 -6.33 -1.19 0.54
C PRO A 188 -6.52 -1.34 -0.97
N TRP A 189 -7.03 -2.51 -1.40
CA TRP A 189 -7.11 -2.85 -2.82
C TRP A 189 -7.88 -1.83 -3.65
N LEU A 190 -9.01 -1.36 -3.14
CA LEU A 190 -9.87 -0.45 -3.88
C LEU A 190 -9.32 0.98 -3.94
N TYR A 191 -8.57 1.40 -2.91
CA TYR A 191 -7.82 2.66 -2.98
C TYR A 191 -6.72 2.59 -4.06
N SER A 192 -5.89 1.54 -4.02
CA SER A 192 -4.81 1.33 -5.00
C SER A 192 -5.33 1.17 -6.44
N PHE A 193 -6.51 0.57 -6.60
CA PHE A 193 -7.25 0.53 -7.86
C PHE A 193 -7.62 1.93 -8.35
N CYS A 194 -8.28 2.74 -7.52
CA CYS A 194 -8.68 4.10 -7.87
C CYS A 194 -7.48 5.00 -8.23
N VAL A 195 -6.34 4.83 -7.56
CA VAL A 195 -5.08 5.54 -7.91
C VAL A 195 -4.64 5.23 -9.35
N ARG A 196 -4.74 3.98 -9.79
CA ARG A 196 -4.34 3.59 -11.15
C ARG A 196 -5.33 4.06 -12.20
N VAL A 197 -6.62 3.96 -11.91
CA VAL A 197 -7.67 4.50 -12.79
C VAL A 197 -7.49 6.01 -12.98
N ASP A 198 -7.15 6.75 -11.93
CA ASP A 198 -6.84 8.19 -12.02
C ASP A 198 -5.64 8.49 -12.94
N ARG A 199 -4.57 7.67 -12.88
CA ARG A 199 -3.42 7.78 -13.80
C ARG A 199 -3.80 7.51 -15.26
N LEU A 200 -4.65 6.51 -15.48
CA LEU A 200 -5.20 6.19 -16.81
C LEU A 200 -6.00 7.36 -17.38
N VAL A 201 -6.84 8.01 -16.57
CA VAL A 201 -7.62 9.20 -16.97
C VAL A 201 -6.71 10.38 -17.30
N THR A 202 -5.73 10.67 -16.45
CA THR A 202 -4.87 11.87 -16.60
C THR A 202 -3.79 11.72 -17.68
N ARG A 203 -3.73 10.58 -18.38
CA ARG A 203 -2.71 10.25 -19.40
C ARG A 203 -1.27 10.40 -18.90
N THR A 204 -1.09 10.28 -17.59
CA THR A 204 0.22 10.08 -16.95
C THR A 204 0.52 8.59 -16.77
N HIS A 205 -0.29 7.75 -17.39
CA HIS A 205 -0.22 6.31 -17.23
C HIS A 205 1.03 5.70 -17.85
N ARG A 206 1.48 4.64 -17.22
CA ARG A 206 2.52 3.75 -17.69
C ARG A 206 1.87 2.55 -18.38
N SER A 207 2.62 1.86 -19.24
CA SER A 207 2.10 0.74 -20.03
C SER A 207 1.52 -0.41 -19.19
N TYR A 208 1.89 -0.51 -17.91
CA TYR A 208 1.41 -1.53 -16.98
C TYR A 208 0.22 -1.08 -16.12
N ASP A 209 -0.15 0.20 -16.06
CA ASP A 209 -1.15 0.69 -15.09
C ASP A 209 -2.53 0.03 -15.28
N LEU A 210 -2.93 -0.25 -16.53
CA LEU A 210 -4.18 -0.96 -16.82
C LEU A 210 -4.16 -2.40 -16.30
N SER A 211 -3.04 -3.10 -16.51
CA SER A 211 -2.88 -4.48 -16.00
C SER A 211 -2.86 -4.50 -14.47
N ASP A 212 -2.10 -3.60 -13.84
CA ASP A 212 -2.00 -3.54 -12.39
C ASP A 212 -3.35 -3.15 -11.77
N ALA A 213 -4.15 -2.29 -12.43
CA ALA A 213 -5.51 -1.96 -11.98
C ALA A 213 -6.41 -3.20 -11.95
N VAL A 214 -6.34 -4.04 -12.98
CA VAL A 214 -7.08 -5.31 -13.05
C VAL A 214 -6.68 -6.26 -11.91
N ASP A 215 -5.39 -6.36 -11.58
CA ASP A 215 -4.90 -7.23 -10.50
C ASP A 215 -5.39 -6.76 -9.12
N HIS A 216 -5.40 -5.45 -8.87
CA HIS A 216 -5.94 -4.88 -7.64
C HIS A 216 -7.46 -5.07 -7.52
N LEU A 217 -8.20 -4.81 -8.60
CA LEU A 217 -9.64 -5.06 -8.65
C LEU A 217 -9.95 -6.54 -8.37
N HIS A 218 -9.15 -7.45 -8.93
CA HIS A 218 -9.31 -8.88 -8.70
C HIS A 218 -9.13 -9.25 -7.22
N GLN A 219 -8.08 -8.74 -6.55
CA GLN A 219 -7.93 -8.99 -5.10
C GLN A 219 -9.09 -8.44 -4.28
N TYR A 220 -9.60 -7.25 -4.62
CA TYR A 220 -10.77 -6.70 -3.95
C TYR A 220 -11.97 -7.65 -4.08
N ILE A 221 -12.25 -8.12 -5.31
CA ILE A 221 -13.37 -9.02 -5.60
C ILE A 221 -13.22 -10.36 -4.87
N GLU A 222 -12.03 -10.96 -4.88
CA GLU A 222 -11.78 -12.22 -4.16
C GLU A 222 -12.00 -12.07 -2.65
N LEU A 223 -11.61 -10.92 -2.07
CA LEU A 223 -11.82 -10.65 -0.65
C LEU A 223 -13.30 -10.34 -0.29
N HIS A 224 -14.10 -9.88 -1.26
CA HIS A 224 -15.48 -9.40 -1.02
C HIS A 224 -16.55 -10.31 -1.65
N GLY A 225 -16.32 -11.63 -1.64
CA GLY A 225 -17.34 -12.61 -2.00
C GLY A 225 -17.48 -12.87 -3.50
N GLN A 226 -16.43 -12.57 -4.27
CA GLN A 226 -16.32 -12.88 -5.70
C GLN A 226 -17.40 -12.27 -6.58
N GLN A 227 -17.97 -11.13 -6.15
CA GLN A 227 -18.97 -10.39 -6.92
C GLN A 227 -18.36 -9.22 -7.68
N PRO A 228 -18.84 -8.91 -8.90
CA PRO A 228 -18.44 -7.71 -9.62
C PRO A 228 -18.75 -6.44 -8.81
N VAL A 229 -17.88 -5.44 -8.94
CA VAL A 229 -18.05 -4.15 -8.26
C VAL A 229 -18.89 -3.22 -9.12
N ARG A 230 -19.87 -2.53 -8.54
CA ARG A 230 -20.72 -1.60 -9.31
C ARG A 230 -19.91 -0.35 -9.68
N SER A 231 -20.02 0.11 -10.93
CA SER A 231 -19.30 1.29 -11.43
C SER A 231 -19.59 2.55 -10.60
N ASN A 232 -20.84 2.76 -10.18
CA ASN A 232 -21.23 3.89 -9.34
C ASN A 232 -20.57 3.88 -7.95
N TYR A 233 -20.32 2.69 -7.38
CA TYR A 233 -19.60 2.55 -6.12
C TYR A 233 -18.11 2.89 -6.27
N ILE A 234 -17.49 2.44 -7.37
CA ILE A 234 -16.11 2.84 -7.73
C ILE A 234 -16.01 4.36 -7.86
N THR A 235 -16.92 4.98 -8.61
CA THR A 235 -16.94 6.44 -8.82
C THR A 235 -17.11 7.20 -7.50
N LEU A 236 -17.99 6.73 -6.62
CA LEU A 236 -18.21 7.31 -5.30
C LEU A 236 -16.92 7.29 -4.45
N LEU A 237 -16.26 6.13 -4.39
CA LEU A 237 -15.03 5.98 -3.61
C LEU A 237 -13.86 6.76 -4.21
N ALA A 238 -13.70 6.74 -5.53
CA ALA A 238 -12.70 7.55 -6.19
C ALA A 238 -12.86 9.04 -5.84
N SER A 239 -14.09 9.56 -5.89
CA SER A 239 -14.38 10.94 -5.48
C SER A 239 -13.97 11.21 -4.03
N ARG A 240 -14.28 10.29 -3.11
CA ARG A 240 -13.85 10.37 -1.69
C ARG A 240 -12.33 10.38 -1.55
N TYR A 241 -11.62 9.64 -2.39
CA TYR A 241 -10.15 9.59 -2.41
C TYR A 241 -9.51 10.75 -3.18
N GLY A 242 -10.30 11.69 -3.71
CA GLY A 242 -9.82 12.77 -4.56
C GLY A 242 -9.23 12.29 -5.89
N LYS A 243 -9.77 11.18 -6.42
CA LYS A 243 -9.37 10.52 -7.66
C LYS A 243 -10.42 10.69 -8.74
N GLN A 244 -9.98 10.72 -9.99
CA GLN A 244 -10.85 10.79 -11.15
C GLN A 244 -11.04 9.40 -11.76
N VAL A 245 -12.28 9.13 -12.17
CA VAL A 245 -12.68 7.91 -12.86
C VAL A 245 -13.61 8.32 -13.99
N THR A 246 -13.42 7.74 -15.17
CA THR A 246 -14.33 7.91 -16.31
C THR A 246 -14.92 6.57 -16.70
N ALA A 247 -16.13 6.58 -17.27
CA ALA A 247 -16.77 5.36 -17.78
C ALA A 247 -15.86 4.64 -18.77
N GLN A 248 -15.24 5.38 -19.71
CA GLN A 248 -14.31 4.83 -20.69
C GLN A 248 -13.18 4.02 -20.04
N VAL A 249 -12.52 4.53 -18.99
CA VAL A 249 -11.42 3.78 -18.35
C VAL A 249 -11.95 2.57 -17.58
N LEU A 250 -13.15 2.65 -16.99
CA LEU A 250 -13.76 1.47 -16.35
C LEU A 250 -14.13 0.41 -17.38
N ASP A 251 -14.58 0.80 -18.57
CA ASP A 251 -14.83 -0.13 -19.69
C ASP A 251 -13.53 -0.82 -20.11
N GLU A 252 -12.43 -0.07 -20.27
CA GLU A 252 -11.11 -0.63 -20.61
C GLU A 252 -10.60 -1.61 -19.54
N VAL A 253 -10.78 -1.29 -18.25
CA VAL A 253 -10.45 -2.18 -17.14
C VAL A 253 -11.32 -3.44 -17.18
N GLU A 254 -12.63 -3.29 -17.38
CA GLU A 254 -13.57 -4.42 -17.43
C GLU A 254 -13.30 -5.36 -18.60
N ASP A 255 -12.98 -4.82 -19.77
CA ASP A 255 -12.61 -5.60 -20.95
C ASP A 255 -11.38 -6.47 -20.67
N LEU A 256 -10.31 -5.87 -20.11
CA LEU A 256 -9.11 -6.62 -19.74
C LEU A 256 -9.40 -7.62 -18.60
N TYR A 257 -10.23 -7.25 -17.63
CA TYR A 257 -10.62 -8.14 -16.54
C TYR A 257 -11.34 -9.38 -17.07
N ARG A 258 -12.34 -9.21 -17.95
CA ARG A 258 -13.07 -10.31 -18.59
C ARG A 258 -12.15 -11.19 -19.43
N GLN A 259 -11.23 -10.59 -20.16
CA GLN A 259 -10.24 -11.34 -20.93
C GLN A 259 -9.39 -12.24 -20.03
N ARG A 260 -8.94 -11.71 -18.88
CA ARG A 260 -8.04 -12.41 -17.94
C ARG A 260 -8.75 -13.46 -17.10
N TYR A 261 -9.90 -13.13 -16.51
CA TYR A 261 -10.57 -13.95 -15.51
C TYR A 261 -11.85 -14.64 -15.99
N ARG A 262 -12.28 -14.39 -17.23
CA ARG A 262 -13.46 -15.01 -17.86
C ARG A 262 -14.77 -14.80 -17.08
N LYS A 263 -14.82 -13.76 -16.25
CA LYS A 263 -15.98 -13.33 -15.45
C LYS A 263 -16.03 -11.79 -15.41
N PRO A 264 -17.20 -11.18 -15.18
CA PRO A 264 -17.29 -9.73 -14.98
C PRO A 264 -16.49 -9.30 -13.73
N GLY A 265 -15.78 -8.17 -13.82
CA GLY A 265 -15.12 -7.52 -12.69
C GLY A 265 -15.88 -6.28 -12.23
N ILE A 266 -16.47 -5.55 -13.19
CA ILE A 266 -17.23 -4.34 -12.98
C ILE A 266 -18.64 -4.51 -13.56
N PHE A 267 -19.64 -4.17 -12.76
CA PHE A 267 -21.00 -4.00 -13.25
C PHE A 267 -21.22 -2.54 -13.66
N LEU A 268 -21.18 -2.30 -14.97
CA LEU A 268 -21.44 -1.00 -15.59
C LEU A 268 -22.94 -0.71 -15.53
N VAL A 269 -23.31 0.40 -14.90
CA VAL A 269 -24.69 0.90 -14.72
C VAL A 269 -24.88 2.17 -15.52
#